data_AF-A0A0P9QIA8-F1
#
_entry.id   AF-A0A0P9QIA8-F1
#
_cell.length_a   1.000
_cell.length_b   1.000
_cell.length_c   1.000
_cell.angle_alpha   90.00
_cell.angle_beta   90.00
_cell.angle_gamma   90.00
#
_symmetry.space_group_name_H-M   'P 1'
#
loop_
_entity.id
_entity.type
_entity.pdbx_description
1 polymer ?
#
loop_
_entity_poly.entity_id
_entity_poly.type
_entity_poly.pdbx_seq_one_letter_code
_entity_poly.pdbx_strand_id
1 'polypeptide(L)' 'MKTVSLQGIQLSPGQRRMLEQQRHVRDFMNPVLTQQVAETLAVIEVRKEQGTKPERIWFLDRQEKGTPSIAEWMGY' A
#
# COMPACT_ATOMS: atom_id res chain seq x y z
N MET A 1 25.44 32.82 -26.78
CA MET A 1 24.21 32.20 -26.24
C MET A 1 23.86 31.01 -27.11
N LYS A 2 23.72 29.80 -26.55
CA LYS A 2 23.31 28.61 -27.33
C LYS A 2 21.79 28.64 -27.50
N THR A 3 21.31 28.65 -28.73
CA THR A 3 19.89 28.47 -29.07
C THR A 3 19.53 27.01 -28.79
N VAL A 4 18.84 26.75 -27.68
CA VAL A 4 18.28 25.43 -27.39
C VAL A 4 16.91 25.37 -28.03
N SER A 5 16.67 24.39 -28.92
CA SER A 5 15.35 24.19 -29.50
C SER A 5 14.39 23.61 -28.44
N LEU A 6 13.25 24.27 -28.25
CA LEU A 6 12.17 23.82 -27.35
C LEU A 6 11.19 22.84 -28.04
N GLN A 7 11.47 22.50 -29.30
CA GLN A 7 10.67 21.61 -30.14
C GLN A 7 10.90 20.17 -29.69
N GLY A 8 10.14 19.73 -28.68
CA GLY A 8 10.29 18.42 -28.05
C GLY A 8 9.90 18.38 -26.57
N ILE A 9 9.58 19.51 -25.95
CA ILE A 9 9.12 19.59 -24.55
C ILE A 9 7.66 19.08 -24.38
N GLN A 10 7.05 18.62 -25.47
CA GLN A 10 5.71 18.06 -25.40
C GLN A 10 5.79 16.59 -25.01
N LEU A 11 5.04 16.22 -23.97
CA LEU A 11 4.84 14.82 -23.58
C LEU A 11 4.38 14.03 -24.81
N SER A 12 5.02 12.89 -25.06
CA SER A 12 4.58 11.94 -26.08
C SER A 12 3.17 11.44 -25.76
N PRO A 13 2.39 10.93 -26.74
CA PRO A 13 1.06 10.39 -26.48
C PRO A 13 1.03 9.27 -25.42
N GLY A 14 2.14 8.52 -25.26
CA GLY A 14 2.29 7.53 -24.19
C GLY A 14 2.53 8.17 -22.82
N GLN A 15 3.41 9.18 -22.77
CA GLN A 15 3.69 9.92 -21.53
C GLN A 15 2.46 10.69 -21.03
N ARG A 16 1.62 11.23 -21.94
CA ARG A 16 0.34 11.85 -21.58
C ARG A 16 -0.63 10.87 -20.94
N ARG A 17 -0.81 9.69 -21.56
CA ARG A 17 -1.67 8.63 -21.02
C ARG A 17 -1.20 8.15 -19.64
N MET A 18 0.10 7.98 -19.46
CA MET A 18 0.67 7.61 -18.16
C MET A 18 0.42 8.71 -17.10
N LEU A 19 0.58 9.98 -17.47
CA LEU A 19 0.31 11.11 -16.58
C LEU A 19 -1.17 11.19 -16.19
N GLU A 20 -2.09 10.96 -17.14
CA GLU A 20 -3.53 10.91 -16.87
C GLU A 20 -3.90 9.75 -15.93
N GLN A 21 -3.33 8.57 -16.14
CA GLN A 21 -3.51 7.43 -15.23
C GLN A 21 -2.99 7.75 -13.82
N GLN A 22 -1.82 8.37 -13.71
CA GLN A 22 -1.27 8.76 -12.41
C GLN A 22 -2.15 9.79 -11.69
N ARG A 23 -2.70 10.78 -12.43
CA ARG A 23 -3.65 11.74 -11.88
C ARG A 23 -4.92 11.05 -11.40
N HIS A 24 -5.48 10.18 -12.23
CA HIS A 24 -6.69 9.43 -11.87
C HIS A 24 -6.51 8.55 -10.63
N VAL A 25 -5.38 7.85 -10.52
CA VAL A 25 -5.06 7.03 -9.34
C VAL A 25 -4.89 7.91 -8.10
N ARG A 26 -4.23 9.06 -8.24
CA ARG A 26 -4.06 10.03 -7.13
C ARG A 26 -5.41 10.59 -6.66
N ASP A 27 -6.31 10.89 -7.58
CA ASP A 27 -7.65 11.40 -7.27
C ASP A 27 -8.57 10.30 -6.70
N PHE A 28 -8.34 9.04 -7.09
CA PHE A 28 -9.05 7.87 -6.54
C PHE A 28 -8.57 7.49 -5.13
N MET A 29 -7.33 7.86 -4.75
CA MET A 29 -6.85 7.59 -3.40
C MET A 29 -7.69 8.36 -2.38
N ASN A 30 -8.36 7.61 -1.49
CA ASN A 30 -9.12 8.21 -0.41
C ASN A 30 -8.17 9.00 0.51
N PRO A 31 -8.31 10.33 0.62
CA PRO A 31 -7.38 11.16 1.38
C PRO A 31 -7.33 10.75 2.87
N VAL A 32 -8.43 10.22 3.39
CA VAL A 32 -8.51 9.69 4.77
C VAL A 32 -7.64 8.45 4.92
N LEU A 33 -7.67 7.52 3.96
CA LEU A 33 -6.83 6.32 4.00
C LEU A 33 -5.34 6.69 3.87
N THR A 34 -5.01 7.65 2.98
CA THR A 34 -3.63 8.13 2.83
C THR A 34 -3.11 8.76 4.11
N GLN A 35 -3.92 9.58 4.77
CA GLN A 35 -3.58 10.20 6.05
C GLN A 35 -3.39 9.14 7.15
N GLN A 36 -4.33 8.19 7.28
CA GLN A 36 -4.24 7.11 8.27
C GLN A 36 -2.99 6.25 8.09
N VAL A 37 -2.62 5.92 6.85
CA VAL A 37 -1.40 5.16 6.57
C VAL A 37 -0.16 5.97 6.95
N ALA A 38 -0.09 7.25 6.59
CA ALA A 38 1.04 8.11 6.91
C ALA A 38 1.22 8.27 8.44
N GLU A 39 0.14 8.51 9.17
CA GLU A 39 0.15 8.60 10.64
C GLU A 39 0.58 7.28 11.28
N THR A 40 0.05 6.16 10.79
CA THR A 40 0.40 4.82 11.31
C THR A 40 1.88 4.50 11.09
N LEU A 41 2.42 4.79 9.90
CA LEU A 41 3.82 4.55 9.59
C LEU A 41 4.75 5.42 10.46
N ALA A 42 4.41 6.69 10.69
CA ALA A 42 5.19 7.56 11.57
C ALA A 42 5.24 7.04 13.01
N VAL A 43 4.12 6.54 13.54
CA VAL A 43 4.07 5.94 14.88
C VAL A 43 4.92 4.66 14.96
N ILE A 44 4.90 3.82 13.91
CA ILE A 44 5.72 2.61 13.84
C ILE A 44 7.21 2.95 13.82
N GLU A 45 7.62 3.97 13.07
CA GLU A 45 9.02 4.38 12.96
C GLU A 45 9.57 4.89 14.29
N VAL A 46 8.82 5.74 15.00
CA VAL A 46 9.18 6.20 16.35
C VAL A 46 9.29 5.03 17.34
N ARG A 47 8.35 4.07 17.29
CA ARG A 47 8.40 2.86 18.14
C ARG A 47 9.59 1.97 17.85
N LYS A 48 10.01 1.89 16.58
CA LYS A 48 11.19 1.14 16.14
C LYS A 48 12.47 1.78 16.70
N GLU A 49 12.59 3.10 16.63
CA GLU A 49 13.73 3.85 17.16
C GLU A 49 13.83 3.75 18.69
N GLN A 50 12.68 3.75 19.38
CA GLN A 50 12.61 3.62 20.84
C GLN A 50 12.96 2.21 21.35
N GLY A 51 13.13 1.22 20.47
CA GLY A 51 13.51 -0.15 20.85
C GLY A 51 12.46 -0.88 21.70
N THR A 52 11.26 -0.32 21.84
CA THR A 52 10.13 -0.94 22.54
C THR A 52 9.74 -2.23 21.85
N LYS A 53 10.03 -3.36 22.49
CA LYS A 53 9.55 -4.67 22.04
C LYS A 53 8.02 -4.64 22.03
N PRO A 54 7.35 -4.91 20.90
CA PRO A 54 5.90 -5.02 20.91
C PRO A 54 5.50 -6.17 21.83
N GLU A 55 4.52 -5.95 22.70
CA GLU A 55 4.04 -6.97 23.64
C GLU A 55 3.53 -8.23 22.93
N ARG A 56 3.13 -8.10 21.66
CA ARG A 56 2.54 -9.16 20.85
C ARG A 56 2.91 -8.95 19.37
N ILE A 57 4.03 -9.54 18.94
CA ILE A 57 4.55 -9.37 17.56
C ILE A 57 3.86 -10.35 16.60
N TRP A 58 3.58 -11.56 17.07
CA TRP A 58 2.97 -12.63 16.28
C TRP A 58 2.11 -13.48 17.20
N PHE A 59 0.81 -13.25 17.18
CA PHE A 59 -0.14 -14.06 17.94
C PHE A 59 -1.26 -14.50 17.03
N LEU A 60 -1.72 -15.73 17.25
CA LEU A 60 -2.90 -16.25 16.60
C LEU A 60 -4.11 -15.53 17.18
N ASP A 61 -4.65 -14.57 16.43
CA ASP A 61 -5.83 -13.79 16.86
C ASP A 61 -7.10 -14.63 16.73
N ARG A 62 -7.19 -15.44 15.67
CA ARG A 62 -8.31 -16.34 15.43
C ARG A 62 -7.86 -17.55 14.64
N GLN A 63 -8.27 -18.73 15.09
CA GLN A 63 -8.14 -19.97 14.35
C GLN A 63 -9.53 -20.57 14.18
N GLU A 64 -10.00 -20.59 12.95
CA GLU A 64 -11.25 -21.25 12.61
C GLU A 64 -10.93 -22.54 11.87
N LYS A 65 -11.53 -23.64 12.33
CA LYS A 65 -11.71 -24.81 11.48
C LYS A 65 -13.00 -24.56 10.70
N GLY A 66 -12.95 -24.68 9.37
CA GLY A 66 -14.13 -24.62 8.52
C GLY A 66 -15.11 -25.76 8.84
N THR A 67 -16.15 -25.90 8.02
CA THR A 67 -17.09 -27.02 8.17
C THR A 67 -16.34 -28.35 7.98
N PRO A 68 -16.34 -29.25 8.98
CA PRO A 68 -15.67 -30.53 8.85
C PRO A 68 -16.32 -31.32 7.72
N SER A 69 -15.50 -31.92 6.87
CA SER A 69 -15.98 -32.89 5.88
C SER A 69 -16.44 -34.19 6.57
N ILE A 70 -17.25 -34.99 5.88
CA ILE A 70 -17.63 -36.33 6.38
C ILE A 70 -16.39 -37.21 6.60
N ALA A 71 -15.36 -37.06 5.77
CA ALA A 71 -14.10 -37.79 5.89
C ALA A 71 -13.36 -37.43 7.20
N GLU A 72 -13.22 -36.13 7.48
CA GLU A 72 -12.61 -35.65 8.71
C GLU A 72 -13.42 -36.06 9.96
N TRP A 73 -14.76 -36.10 9.86
CA TRP A 73 -15.61 -36.59 10.96
C TRP A 73 -15.41 -38.09 11.24
N MET A 74 -15.18 -38.87 10.19
CA MET A 74 -14.88 -40.30 10.26
C MET A 74 -13.41 -40.61 10.59
N GLY A 75 -12.57 -39.57 10.76
CA GLY A 75 -11.17 -39.70 11.18
C GLY A 75 -10.17 -40.01 10.06
N TYR A 76 -10.51 -39.71 8.80
CA TYR A 76 -9.64 -39.84 7.61
C TYR A 76 -8.98 -38.52 7.22
#